data_AF-A0A9E4HUS0-F1
#
_entry.id   AF-A0A9E4HUS0-F1
#
_cell.length_a   1.000
_cell.length_b   1.000
_cell.length_c   1.000
_cell.angle_alpha   90.00
_cell.angle_beta   90.00
_cell.angle_gamma   90.00
#
_symmetry.space_group_name_H-M   'P 1'
#
loop_
_entity.id
_entity.type
_entity.pdbx_description
1 polymer ?
#
loop_
_entity_poly.entity_id
_entity_poly.type
_entity_poly.pdbx_seq_one_letter_code
_entity_poly.pdbx_strand_id
1 'polypeptide(L)'
;MLRHLLFTYRFNLDRGRTLVGDLSAEQMVRQPHGVVNHPAWTLGHLAQASNQLAVALGLESTFPAAWKEAFRTGATPSSDV
;
A
#
# COMPACT_ATOMS: atom_id res chain seq x y z
N MET A 1 11.17 13.45 -18.57
CA MET A 1 9.95 13.21 -17.77
C MET A 1 9.83 11.77 -17.29
N LEU A 2 9.73 10.77 -18.17
CA LEU A 2 9.55 9.34 -17.78
C LEU A 2 10.60 8.83 -16.77
N ARG A 3 11.89 9.15 -16.96
CA ARG A 3 12.96 8.77 -16.02
C ARG A 3 12.73 9.31 -14.60
N HIS A 4 12.19 10.51 -14.46
CA HIS A 4 11.89 11.08 -13.14
C HIS A 4 10.71 10.36 -12.49
N LEU A 5 9.68 10.01 -13.26
CA LEU A 5 8.55 9.22 -12.74
C LEU A 5 9.01 7.85 -12.23
N LEU A 6 9.84 7.15 -13.02
CA LEU A 6 10.38 5.85 -12.62
C LEU A 6 11.30 5.96 -11.40
N PHE A 7 12.12 7.01 -11.33
CA PHE A 7 12.96 7.28 -10.15
C PHE A 7 12.09 7.50 -8.91
N THR A 8 11.12 8.40 -8.97
CA THR A 8 10.24 8.72 -7.83
C THR A 8 9.42 7.51 -7.39
N TYR A 9 8.95 6.70 -8.33
CA TYR A 9 8.27 5.45 -8.01
C TYR A 9 9.17 4.50 -7.22
N ARG A 10 10.41 4.27 -7.70
CA ARG A 10 11.40 3.41 -7.02
C ARG A 10 11.78 3.98 -5.65
N PHE A 11 12.01 5.28 -5.56
CA PHE A 11 12.33 5.95 -4.30
C PHE A 11 11.24 5.75 -3.24
N ASN A 12 9.96 5.92 -3.62
CA ASN A 12 8.85 5.70 -2.70
C ASN A 12 8.69 4.24 -2.30
N LEU A 13 8.90 3.30 -3.23
CA LEU A 13 8.89 1.87 -2.92
C LEU A 13 9.97 1.51 -1.89
N ASP A 14 11.19 1.99 -2.09
CA ASP A 14 12.32 1.74 -1.17
C ASP A 14 12.11 2.44 0.18
N ARG A 15 11.51 3.64 0.17
CA ARG A 15 11.11 4.34 1.38
C ARG A 15 10.06 3.56 2.17
N GLY A 16 9.03 3.03 1.50
CA GLY A 16 8.00 2.21 2.13
C GLY A 16 8.60 0.97 2.80
N ARG A 17 9.49 0.26 2.09
CA ARG A 17 10.23 -0.88 2.65
C ARG A 17 11.08 -0.51 3.87
N THR A 18 11.78 0.61 3.80
CA THR A 18 12.64 1.08 4.90
C THR A 18 11.80 1.44 6.14
N LEU A 19 10.62 2.03 5.96
CA LEU A 19 9.74 2.46 7.05
C LEU A 19 9.12 1.31 7.85
N VAL A 20 8.96 0.13 7.22
CA VAL A 20 8.34 -1.03 7.87
C VAL A 20 9.31 -2.19 8.07
N GLY A 21 10.56 -2.06 7.62
CA GLY A 21 11.51 -3.16 7.51
C GLY A 21 11.94 -3.76 8.85
N ASP A 22 11.72 -3.04 9.94
CA ASP A 22 12.01 -3.42 11.33
C ASP A 22 10.75 -3.72 12.16
N LEU A 23 9.55 -3.68 11.54
CA LEU A 23 8.29 -3.95 12.24
C LEU A 23 7.94 -5.44 12.22
N SER A 24 7.50 -5.96 13.36
CA SER A 24 6.83 -7.26 13.44
C SER A 24 5.45 -7.22 12.79
N ALA A 25 4.89 -8.39 12.47
CA ALA A 25 3.52 -8.50 11.94
C ALA A 25 2.48 -7.85 12.89
N GLU A 26 2.68 -7.99 14.20
CA GLU A 26 1.83 -7.35 15.21
C GLU A 26 1.97 -5.82 15.18
N GLN A 27 3.18 -5.30 14.97
CA GLN A 27 3.39 -3.85 14.85
C GLN A 27 2.82 -3.29 13.55
N MET A 28 2.76 -4.08 12.48
CA MET A 28 2.20 -3.70 11.18
C MET A 28 0.69 -3.38 11.21
N VAL A 29 -0.04 -3.88 12.22
CA VAL A 29 -1.49 -3.68 12.39
C VAL A 29 -1.83 -2.79 13.59
N ARG A 30 -0.84 -2.28 14.33
CA ARG A 30 -1.08 -1.36 15.45
C ARG A 30 -1.53 0.02 14.95
N GLN A 31 -2.59 0.54 15.55
CA GLN A 31 -3.07 1.91 15.36
C GLN A 31 -2.85 2.73 16.63
N PRO A 32 -1.73 3.46 16.77
CA PRO A 32 -1.55 4.38 17.89
C PRO A 32 -2.59 5.49 17.83
N HIS A 33 -2.95 6.03 19.01
CA HIS A 33 -4.02 7.02 19.14
C HIS A 33 -3.84 8.22 18.16
N GLY A 34 -4.90 8.54 17.43
CA GLY A 34 -4.92 9.64 16.46
C GLY A 34 -4.46 9.26 15.05
N VAL A 35 -4.04 8.01 14.82
CA VAL A 35 -3.68 7.51 13.49
C VAL A 35 -4.71 6.47 13.04
N VAL A 36 -5.46 6.80 11.99
CA VAL A 36 -6.52 5.93 11.47
C VAL A 36 -5.94 4.69 10.77
N ASN A 37 -4.89 4.88 9.95
CA ASN A 37 -4.34 3.81 9.12
C ASN A 37 -3.07 3.22 9.73
N HIS A 38 -3.04 1.91 9.95
CA HIS A 38 -1.81 1.20 10.33
C HIS A 38 -0.90 0.96 9.11
N PRO A 39 0.37 0.55 9.33
CA PRO A 39 1.32 0.31 8.25
C PRO A 39 0.85 -0.68 7.17
N ALA A 40 0.28 -1.83 7.56
CA ALA A 40 -0.20 -2.83 6.60
C ALA A 40 -1.30 -2.29 5.67
N TRP A 41 -2.28 -1.56 6.22
CA TRP A 41 -3.31 -0.90 5.43
C TRP A 41 -2.73 0.12 4.46
N THR A 42 -1.78 0.92 4.92
CA THR A 42 -1.13 1.94 4.09
C THR A 42 -0.41 1.30 2.89
N LEU A 43 0.34 0.21 3.12
CA LEU A 43 1.01 -0.52 2.03
C LEU A 43 0.01 -1.20 1.08
N GLY A 44 -1.05 -1.81 1.62
CA GLY A 44 -2.12 -2.41 0.81
C GLY A 44 -2.82 -1.37 -0.08
N HIS A 45 -3.10 -0.18 0.45
CA HIS A 45 -3.68 0.93 -0.29
C HIS A 45 -2.77 1.42 -1.43
N LEU A 46 -1.47 1.57 -1.15
CA LEU A 46 -0.48 1.95 -2.17
C LEU A 46 -0.35 0.87 -3.25
N ALA A 47 -0.38 -0.42 -2.88
CA ALA A 47 -0.36 -1.53 -3.83
C ALA A 47 -1.62 -1.54 -4.71
N GLN A 48 -2.80 -1.28 -4.14
CA GLN A 48 -4.04 -1.16 -4.91
C GLN A 48 -3.97 0.01 -5.91
N ALA A 49 -3.50 1.18 -5.49
CA ALA A 49 -3.33 2.34 -6.37
C ALA A 49 -2.36 2.06 -7.52
N SER A 50 -1.24 1.39 -7.23
CA SER A 50 -0.30 0.94 -8.27
C SER A 50 -0.93 -0.05 -9.26
N ASN A 51 -1.75 -0.98 -8.76
CA ASN A 51 -2.47 -1.92 -9.62
C ASN A 51 -3.50 -1.22 -10.51
N GLN A 52 -4.23 -0.24 -9.99
CA GLN A 52 -5.18 0.56 -10.78
C GLN A 52 -4.47 1.30 -11.92
N LEU A 53 -3.29 1.88 -11.66
CA LEU A 53 -2.48 2.50 -12.72
C LEU A 53 -2.02 1.47 -13.76
N ALA A 54 -1.54 0.29 -13.33
CA ALA A 54 -1.13 -0.77 -14.24
C ALA A 54 -2.28 -1.21 -15.18
N VAL A 55 -3.48 -1.40 -14.62
CA VAL A 55 -4.69 -1.72 -15.39
C VAL A 55 -5.06 -0.60 -16.35
N ALA A 56 -4.99 0.66 -15.91
CA ALA A 56 -5.24 1.80 -16.79
C ALA A 56 -4.24 1.90 -17.96
N LEU A 57 -3.04 1.33 -17.82
CA LEU A 57 -2.02 1.22 -18.86
C LEU A 57 -2.17 -0.06 -19.73
N GLY A 58 -3.23 -0.86 -19.51
CA GLY A 58 -3.54 -2.05 -20.31
C GLY A 58 -2.91 -3.35 -19.79
N LEU A 59 -2.37 -3.37 -18.57
CA LEU A 59 -1.87 -4.59 -17.94
C LEU A 59 -2.98 -5.35 -17.21
N GLU A 60 -2.81 -6.66 -17.05
CA GLU A 60 -3.71 -7.46 -16.21
C GLU A 60 -3.51 -7.15 -14.72
N SER A 61 -4.61 -7.16 -13.97
CA SER A 61 -4.59 -6.93 -12.52
C SER A 61 -4.00 -8.14 -11.79
N THR A 62 -2.89 -7.95 -11.10
CA THR A 62 -2.30 -8.97 -10.20
C THR A 62 -2.74 -8.78 -8.74
N PHE A 63 -3.46 -7.71 -8.43
CA PHE A 63 -3.96 -7.45 -7.08
C PHE A 63 -5.10 -8.41 -6.71
N PRO A 64 -5.01 -9.14 -5.57
CA PRO A 64 -6.04 -10.09 -5.17
C PRO A 64 -7.43 -9.44 -5.06
N ALA A 65 -8.43 -10.07 -5.68
CA ALA A 65 -9.80 -9.53 -5.67
C ALA A 65 -10.35 -9.36 -4.24
N ALA A 66 -10.06 -10.31 -3.36
CA ALA A 66 -10.47 -10.28 -1.94
C ALA A 66 -9.90 -9.08 -1.17
N TRP A 67 -8.82 -8.46 -1.64
CA TRP A 67 -8.15 -7.36 -0.96
C TRP A 67 -8.72 -5.99 -1.37
N LYS A 68 -9.52 -5.92 -2.43
CA LYS A 68 -9.99 -4.64 -3.00
C LYS A 68 -10.82 -3.82 -2.01
N GLU A 69 -11.68 -4.46 -1.24
CA GLU A 69 -12.52 -3.79 -0.25
C GLU A 69 -11.76 -3.38 1.01
N ALA A 70 -10.77 -4.19 1.43
CA ALA A 70 -9.98 -3.90 2.63
C ALA A 70 -9.11 -2.63 2.48
N PHE A 71 -8.60 -2.38 1.27
CA PHE A 71 -7.62 -1.31 1.03
C PHE A 71 -8.12 -0.13 0.21
N ARG A 72 -9.42 -0.08 -0.13
CA ARG A 72 -9.99 1.06 -0.86
C ARG A 72 -9.98 2.34 -0.02
N THR A 73 -9.99 3.48 -0.69
CA THR A 73 -10.16 4.79 -0.03
C THR A 73 -11.40 4.78 0.88
N GLY A 74 -11.21 5.20 2.13
CA GLY A 74 -12.27 5.24 3.14
C GLY A 74 -12.63 3.90 3.75
N ALA A 75 -11.91 2.81 3.44
CA ALA A 75 -12.02 1.57 4.19
C ALA A 75 -11.55 1.76 5.65
N THR A 76 -12.23 1.11 6.58
CA THR A 76 -11.79 1.01 7.97
C THR A 76 -10.75 -0.09 8.09
N PRO A 77 -9.52 0.20 8.54
CA PRO A 77 -8.50 -0.84 8.65
C PRO A 77 -8.83 -1.86 9.75
N SER A 78 -8.38 -3.09 9.57
CA SER A 78 -8.64 -4.22 10.47
C SER A 78 -7.34 -4.70 11.12
N SER A 79 -7.42 -5.31 12.31
CA SER A 79 -6.26 -6.01 12.88
C SER A 79 -5.87 -7.26 12.07
N ASP A 80 -6.74 -7.74 11.19
CA ASP A 80 -6.52 -8.94 10.37
C ASP A 80 -5.70 -8.66 9.09
N VAL A 81 -5.76 -7.43 8.56
CA VAL A 81 -5.18 -7.02 7.26
C VAL A 81 -4.83 -5.54 7.19
#